data_AF-S0EI28-F1
#
_entry.id   AF-S0EI28-F1
#
_cell.length_a   1.000
_cell.length_b   1.000
_cell.length_c   1.000
_cell.angle_alpha   90.00
_cell.angle_beta   90.00
_cell.angle_gamma   90.00
#
_symmetry.space_group_name_H-M   'P 1'
#
loop_
_entity.id
_entity.type
_entity.pdbx_description
1 polymer ?
#
loop_
_entity_poly.entity_id
_entity_poly.type
_entity_poly.pdbx_seq_one_letter_code
_entity_poly.pdbx_strand_id
1 'polypeptide(L)'
;MYPERPQFPSDESWVSPAHEDNWDDPDALGAFYPYSESFTCECRAFGRLQEAGHEELAVKCFGYILLDDAHENTMMNQFAHLPAHKLSFTYDGYNDDDDEEYYNDPHLRDMRSRFRRSDGSLPPLRGIVKEFGVSKDLDHKGAKRILRDIKYVQQLGITDLDIAYRQIINGKLFNFSTSTTFPHFASNPEWNPHLTQRCRSKIEFELFVTCYKDFRDFDVMIHEWNEDHKDKQINAKALPEGYPPESRRLRNTSAQRRLYTHVDPRNYTRYFPYTNSRGEIVQRERALGRKPSAWYMECSAAVVRRLKETRKIDAGLHWQYLNGHIAPLN
;
A
#
# COMPACT_ATOMS: atom_id res chain seq x y z
N MET A 1 -18.84 4.80 26.91
CA MET A 1 -18.27 5.49 25.74
C MET A 1 -17.73 4.40 24.84
N TYR A 2 -18.49 4.04 23.80
CA TYR A 2 -18.00 3.11 22.77
C TYR A 2 -17.04 3.86 21.85
N PRO A 3 -15.93 3.26 21.39
CA PRO A 3 -15.15 3.83 20.31
C PRO A 3 -16.02 3.89 19.04
N GLU A 4 -15.89 4.95 18.25
CA GLU A 4 -16.66 5.10 17.02
C GLU A 4 -16.27 4.00 16.02
N ARG A 5 -17.23 3.18 15.56
CA ARG A 5 -17.01 2.18 14.51
C ARG A 5 -16.72 2.92 13.19
N PRO A 6 -15.51 2.80 12.60
CA PRO A 6 -15.05 3.76 11.58
C PRO A 6 -14.94 3.15 10.17
N GLN A 7 -15.51 3.82 9.17
CA GLN A 7 -15.71 3.37 7.78
C GLN A 7 -15.60 4.61 6.85
N PHE A 8 -15.41 4.56 5.52
CA PHE A 8 -15.29 3.47 4.55
C PHE A 8 -14.31 3.89 3.42
N PRO A 9 -13.68 2.92 2.72
CA PRO A 9 -13.88 2.71 1.27
C PRO A 9 -14.03 1.21 0.92
N SER A 10 -14.45 0.87 -0.30
CA SER A 10 -14.73 -0.52 -0.74
C SER A 10 -13.79 -1.57 -0.13
N ASP A 11 -14.37 -2.63 0.44
CA ASP A 11 -13.68 -3.74 1.11
C ASP A 11 -12.82 -4.58 0.16
N GLU A 12 -13.06 -4.52 -1.15
CA GLU A 12 -12.12 -5.04 -2.16
C GLU A 12 -10.85 -4.19 -2.33
N SER A 13 -10.92 -2.89 -2.01
CA SER A 13 -9.85 -1.92 -2.28
C SER A 13 -8.70 -2.00 -1.25
N TRP A 14 -8.80 -2.88 -0.27
CA TRP A 14 -7.80 -3.08 0.79
C TRP A 14 -7.81 -4.51 1.35
N VAL A 15 -6.83 -4.83 2.20
CA VAL A 15 -6.68 -6.17 2.80
C VAL A 15 -7.75 -6.41 3.87
N SER A 16 -8.87 -6.99 3.45
CA SER A 16 -10.10 -7.21 4.23
C SER A 16 -10.31 -8.69 4.60
N PRO A 17 -11.34 -9.03 5.40
CA PRO A 17 -11.84 -10.40 5.49
C PRO A 17 -12.31 -10.88 4.11
N ALA A 18 -11.78 -11.99 3.64
CA ALA A 18 -12.30 -12.67 2.46
C ALA A 18 -13.60 -13.42 2.81
N HIS A 19 -14.45 -13.56 1.79
CA HIS A 19 -15.85 -13.99 1.83
C HIS A 19 -16.85 -12.90 2.23
N GLU A 20 -17.83 -12.74 1.33
CA GLU A 20 -18.98 -11.83 1.39
C GLU A 20 -19.77 -12.01 2.70
N ASP A 21 -19.90 -13.25 3.17
CA ASP A 21 -20.52 -13.62 4.45
C ASP A 21 -19.95 -12.86 5.67
N ASN A 22 -18.72 -12.34 5.58
CA ASN A 22 -18.05 -11.58 6.64
C ASN A 22 -18.08 -10.06 6.44
N TRP A 23 -18.62 -9.54 5.34
CA TRP A 23 -18.67 -8.09 5.06
C TRP A 23 -19.72 -7.34 5.88
N ASP A 24 -20.63 -8.07 6.54
CA ASP A 24 -21.55 -7.52 7.54
C ASP A 24 -21.11 -7.81 9.00
N ASP A 25 -19.99 -8.51 9.24
CA ASP A 25 -19.44 -8.69 10.59
C ASP A 25 -18.69 -7.41 11.04
N PRO A 26 -19.24 -6.63 11.99
CA PRO A 26 -18.64 -5.36 12.38
C PRO A 26 -17.43 -5.53 13.30
N ASP A 27 -17.27 -6.70 13.91
CA ASP A 27 -16.14 -7.01 14.78
C ASP A 27 -14.96 -7.56 13.94
N ALA A 28 -15.25 -8.28 12.85
CA ALA A 28 -14.25 -8.57 11.81
C ALA A 28 -13.74 -7.30 11.14
N LEU A 29 -14.63 -6.48 10.58
CA LEU A 29 -14.23 -5.21 9.94
C LEU A 29 -13.52 -4.27 10.93
N GLY A 30 -14.00 -4.18 12.16
CA GLY A 30 -13.38 -3.41 13.24
C GLY A 30 -11.98 -3.88 13.62
N ALA A 31 -11.64 -5.16 13.40
CA ALA A 31 -10.30 -5.70 13.64
C ALA A 31 -9.30 -5.32 12.54
N PHE A 32 -9.71 -5.31 11.25
CA PHE A 32 -8.83 -4.97 10.13
C PHE A 32 -8.68 -3.46 9.89
N TYR A 33 -9.72 -2.66 10.16
CA TYR A 33 -9.71 -1.21 9.93
C TYR A 33 -8.43 -0.49 10.43
N PRO A 34 -7.92 -0.71 11.67
CA PRO A 34 -6.79 0.04 12.21
C PRO A 34 -5.44 -0.23 11.52
N TYR A 35 -5.45 -1.09 10.51
CA TYR A 35 -4.29 -1.64 9.83
C TYR A 35 -4.38 -1.46 8.31
N SER A 36 -5.54 -1.73 7.72
CA SER A 36 -5.69 -1.89 6.27
C SER A 36 -6.69 -0.94 5.60
N GLU A 37 -7.58 -0.28 6.34
CA GLU A 37 -8.50 0.69 5.73
C GLU A 37 -7.73 1.90 5.17
N SER A 38 -8.07 2.38 3.97
CA SER A 38 -7.17 3.22 3.18
C SER A 38 -6.78 4.56 3.79
N PHE A 39 -7.70 5.27 4.45
CA PHE A 39 -7.37 6.49 5.19
C PHE A 39 -6.42 6.18 6.36
N THR A 40 -6.62 5.04 7.02
CA THR A 40 -5.77 4.57 8.12
C THR A 40 -4.40 4.10 7.64
N CYS A 41 -4.29 3.39 6.51
CA CYS A 41 -3.01 3.08 5.85
C CYS A 41 -2.20 4.36 5.59
N GLU A 42 -2.83 5.37 4.98
CA GLU A 42 -2.17 6.62 4.63
C GLU A 42 -1.80 7.47 5.86
N CYS A 43 -2.68 7.53 6.87
CA CYS A 43 -2.36 8.14 8.17
C CYS A 43 -1.17 7.44 8.86
N ARG A 44 -1.08 6.11 8.80
CA ARG A 44 0.05 5.34 9.35
C ARG A 44 1.34 5.59 8.58
N ALA A 45 1.29 5.68 7.25
CA ALA A 45 2.46 5.98 6.43
C ALA A 45 3.00 7.39 6.67
N PHE A 46 2.16 8.43 6.61
CA PHE A 46 2.58 9.80 6.94
C PHE A 46 3.00 9.94 8.41
N GLY A 47 2.32 9.25 9.33
CA GLY A 47 2.73 9.18 10.74
C GLY A 47 4.14 8.59 10.91
N ARG A 48 4.46 7.49 10.21
CA ARG A 48 5.80 6.86 10.21
C ARG A 48 6.86 7.78 9.59
N LEU A 49 6.54 8.50 8.51
CA LEU A 49 7.44 9.48 7.89
C LEU A 49 7.75 10.64 8.84
N GLN A 50 6.74 11.19 9.51
CA GLN A 50 6.93 12.25 10.51
C GLN A 50 7.66 11.74 11.77
N GLU A 51 7.31 10.55 12.26
CA GLU A 51 7.97 9.95 13.43
C GLU A 51 9.48 9.77 13.20
N ALA A 52 9.87 9.35 11.99
CA ALA A 52 11.26 9.12 11.61
C ALA A 52 11.96 10.36 11.01
N GLY A 53 11.35 11.56 11.04
CA GLY A 53 11.95 12.79 10.53
C GLY A 53 12.21 12.80 9.02
N HIS A 54 11.43 12.03 8.25
CA HIS A 54 11.63 11.73 6.83
C HIS A 54 10.47 12.20 5.91
N GLU A 55 9.78 13.28 6.31
CA GLU A 55 8.69 13.89 5.53
C GLU A 55 9.14 14.39 4.13
N GLU A 56 10.44 14.50 3.84
CA GLU A 56 10.92 14.89 2.50
C GLU A 56 10.71 13.82 1.43
N LEU A 57 10.50 12.55 1.81
CA LEU A 57 10.32 11.41 0.89
C LEU A 57 8.97 11.41 0.16
N ALA A 58 7.95 12.08 0.74
CA ALA A 58 6.60 12.16 0.21
C ALA A 58 6.15 13.62 0.03
N VAL A 59 5.07 13.84 -0.71
CA VAL A 59 4.36 15.15 -0.69
C VAL A 59 4.05 15.56 0.75
N LYS A 60 4.05 16.86 1.06
CA LYS A 60 3.72 17.28 2.43
C LYS A 60 2.27 16.94 2.75
N CYS A 61 2.04 16.19 3.83
CA CYS A 61 0.73 16.06 4.45
C CYS A 61 0.54 17.18 5.48
N PHE A 62 -0.66 17.74 5.56
CA PHE A 62 -1.04 18.78 6.53
C PHE A 62 -1.93 18.24 7.65
N GLY A 63 -2.29 16.94 7.60
CA GLY A 63 -3.27 16.31 8.47
C GLY A 63 -4.52 15.88 7.70
N TYR A 64 -5.65 15.79 8.40
CA TYR A 64 -6.93 15.41 7.84
C TYR A 64 -8.04 16.38 8.26
N ILE A 65 -9.15 16.33 7.54
CA ILE A 65 -10.41 17.02 7.83
C ILE A 65 -11.54 16.00 7.88
N LEU A 66 -12.53 16.29 8.74
CA LEU A 66 -13.80 15.57 8.79
C LEU A 66 -14.85 16.46 8.11
N LEU A 67 -15.52 15.94 7.09
CA LEU A 67 -16.62 16.62 6.41
C LEU A 67 -17.94 16.00 6.89
N ASP A 68 -18.76 16.82 7.52
CA ASP A 68 -20.14 16.47 7.91
C ASP A 68 -21.13 16.71 6.76
N ASP A 69 -22.40 16.38 7.01
CA ASP A 69 -23.51 16.55 6.09
C ASP A 69 -23.63 17.99 5.55
N ALA A 70 -23.24 19.03 6.30
CA ALA A 70 -23.30 20.42 5.84
C ALA A 70 -22.16 20.75 4.85
N HIS A 71 -20.97 20.21 5.09
CA HIS A 71 -19.85 20.28 4.14
C HIS A 71 -20.14 19.48 2.87
N GLU A 72 -20.72 18.28 3.01
CA GLU A 72 -21.16 17.43 1.90
C GLU A 72 -22.25 18.12 1.06
N ASN A 73 -23.30 18.66 1.67
CA ASN A 73 -24.30 19.45 0.95
C ASN A 73 -23.68 20.68 0.27
N THR A 74 -22.69 21.33 0.87
CA THR A 74 -21.97 22.45 0.25
C THR A 74 -21.20 22.01 -1.01
N MET A 75 -20.49 20.88 -0.93
CA MET A 75 -19.82 20.27 -2.09
C MET A 75 -20.81 19.89 -3.19
N MET A 76 -21.87 19.15 -2.87
CA MET A 76 -22.88 18.71 -3.84
C MET A 76 -23.56 19.90 -4.54
N ASN A 77 -23.86 20.99 -3.81
CA ASN A 77 -24.41 22.20 -4.41
C ASN A 77 -23.40 22.94 -5.31
N GLN A 78 -22.13 23.08 -4.89
CA GLN A 78 -21.08 23.72 -5.68
C GLN A 78 -20.79 22.95 -6.99
N PHE A 79 -20.85 21.63 -6.94
CA PHE A 79 -20.54 20.73 -8.05
C PHE A 79 -21.78 20.11 -8.72
N ALA A 80 -22.98 20.65 -8.49
CA ALA A 80 -24.26 20.18 -9.04
C ALA A 80 -24.35 20.20 -10.59
N HIS A 81 -23.35 20.76 -11.27
CA HIS A 81 -23.19 20.74 -12.72
C HIS A 81 -22.45 19.48 -13.24
N LEU A 82 -21.87 18.68 -12.34
CA LEU A 82 -21.27 17.39 -12.66
C LEU A 82 -22.34 16.29 -12.67
N PRO A 83 -22.22 15.26 -13.53
CA PRO A 83 -23.02 14.04 -13.42
C PRO A 83 -22.80 13.37 -12.05
N ALA A 84 -23.81 12.71 -11.49
CA ALA A 84 -23.72 12.03 -10.19
C ALA A 84 -22.57 10.99 -10.11
N HIS A 85 -22.30 10.29 -11.21
CA HIS A 85 -21.17 9.34 -11.31
C HIS A 85 -19.78 10.02 -11.29
N LYS A 86 -19.69 11.36 -11.33
CA LYS A 86 -18.43 12.14 -11.20
C LYS A 86 -18.26 12.77 -9.82
N LEU A 87 -19.29 12.82 -8.99
CA LEU A 87 -19.21 13.18 -7.58
C LEU A 87 -20.29 12.47 -6.78
N SER A 88 -19.87 11.46 -6.02
CA SER A 88 -20.68 10.77 -5.03
C SER A 88 -19.85 10.54 -3.77
N PHE A 89 -20.54 10.47 -2.64
CA PHE A 89 -19.97 10.30 -1.30
C PHE A 89 -20.46 9.04 -0.58
N THR A 90 -21.18 8.18 -1.31
CA THR A 90 -21.69 6.87 -0.86
C THR A 90 -21.16 5.72 -1.72
N TYR A 91 -21.05 5.97 -3.03
CA TYR A 91 -20.63 5.07 -4.11
C TYR A 91 -19.14 4.71 -4.05
N ASP A 92 -18.80 3.51 -4.54
CA ASP A 92 -17.47 2.90 -4.47
C ASP A 92 -16.52 3.30 -5.62
N GLY A 93 -17.03 3.47 -6.84
CA GLY A 93 -16.28 3.95 -8.00
C GLY A 93 -16.24 3.02 -9.22
N TYR A 94 -16.82 1.81 -9.16
CA TYR A 94 -16.93 0.94 -10.34
C TYR A 94 -17.91 1.52 -11.38
N ASN A 95 -17.69 1.26 -12.67
CA ASN A 95 -18.55 1.77 -13.74
C ASN A 95 -19.77 0.88 -13.97
N ASP A 96 -20.86 1.44 -14.48
CA ASP A 96 -22.05 0.70 -14.91
C ASP A 96 -21.88 -0.02 -16.27
N ASP A 97 -20.64 -0.12 -16.77
CA ASP A 97 -20.29 -0.79 -18.03
C ASP A 97 -19.87 -2.28 -17.82
N ASP A 98 -19.72 -2.74 -16.58
CA ASP A 98 -19.41 -4.14 -16.25
C ASP A 98 -20.72 -4.95 -16.10
N ASP A 99 -21.05 -5.78 -17.10
CA ASP A 99 -22.28 -6.58 -17.25
C ASP A 99 -22.56 -7.63 -16.12
N GLU A 100 -21.78 -7.66 -15.04
CA GLU A 100 -21.97 -8.64 -13.96
C GLU A 100 -23.13 -8.23 -13.03
N GLU A 101 -24.10 -9.15 -12.88
CA GLU A 101 -25.32 -9.02 -12.06
C GLU A 101 -25.02 -8.62 -10.60
N TYR A 102 -23.81 -8.92 -10.12
CA TYR A 102 -23.26 -8.55 -8.82
C TYR A 102 -23.20 -7.03 -8.58
N TYR A 103 -22.65 -6.25 -9.51
CA TYR A 103 -22.49 -4.79 -9.36
C TYR A 103 -23.80 -4.00 -9.59
N ASN A 104 -24.93 -4.71 -9.71
CA ASN A 104 -26.25 -4.10 -9.82
C ASN A 104 -26.97 -3.95 -8.47
N ASP A 105 -26.43 -4.49 -7.36
CA ASP A 105 -27.00 -4.25 -6.01
C ASP A 105 -26.57 -2.87 -5.44
N PRO A 106 -27.50 -1.93 -5.19
CA PRO A 106 -27.19 -0.63 -4.59
C PRO A 106 -26.63 -0.73 -3.15
N HIS A 107 -26.90 -1.82 -2.43
CA HIS A 107 -26.40 -2.06 -1.07
C HIS A 107 -24.94 -2.54 -1.04
N LEU A 108 -24.45 -3.13 -2.14
CA LEU A 108 -23.03 -3.39 -2.31
C LEU A 108 -22.26 -2.09 -2.58
N ARG A 109 -22.87 -1.12 -3.27
CA ARG A 109 -22.21 0.13 -3.71
C ARG A 109 -22.38 1.33 -2.76
N ASP A 110 -23.50 1.49 -2.05
CA ASP A 110 -23.62 2.47 -0.94
C ASP A 110 -22.95 1.93 0.33
N MET A 111 -21.63 1.91 0.28
CA MET A 111 -20.79 1.48 1.38
C MET A 111 -21.04 2.35 2.63
N ARG A 112 -20.96 3.68 2.51
CA ARG A 112 -21.04 4.59 3.65
C ARG A 112 -22.33 4.43 4.47
N SER A 113 -23.43 3.99 3.87
CA SER A 113 -24.69 3.71 4.58
C SER A 113 -24.65 2.57 5.60
N ARG A 114 -23.72 1.60 5.49
CA ARG A 114 -23.63 0.47 6.44
C ARG A 114 -23.22 0.94 7.85
N PHE A 115 -22.34 1.94 7.92
CA PHE A 115 -21.76 2.48 9.17
C PHE A 115 -22.54 3.64 9.81
N ARG A 116 -23.87 3.59 9.81
CA ARG A 116 -24.69 4.64 10.44
C ARG A 116 -24.38 4.80 11.93
N ARG A 117 -24.35 6.07 12.37
CA ARG A 117 -24.16 6.45 13.77
C ARG A 117 -25.42 6.10 14.57
N SER A 118 -25.35 6.16 15.91
CA SER A 118 -26.46 5.75 16.79
C SER A 118 -27.73 6.63 16.70
N ASP A 119 -27.67 7.74 15.98
CA ASP A 119 -28.80 8.63 15.64
C ASP A 119 -29.34 8.42 14.21
N GLY A 120 -28.75 7.48 13.44
CA GLY A 120 -29.11 7.18 12.06
C GLY A 120 -28.35 8.00 11.00
N SER A 121 -27.58 9.01 11.41
CA SER A 121 -26.75 9.83 10.50
C SER A 121 -25.62 9.01 9.86
N LEU A 122 -25.09 9.49 8.74
CA LEU A 122 -23.91 8.90 8.10
C LEU A 122 -22.64 9.26 8.91
N PRO A 123 -21.58 8.43 8.84
CA PRO A 123 -20.29 8.82 9.37
C PRO A 123 -19.71 9.99 8.53
N PRO A 124 -18.94 10.91 9.13
CA PRO A 124 -18.32 12.00 8.39
C PRO A 124 -17.27 11.48 7.41
N LEU A 125 -17.12 12.14 6.27
CA LEU A 125 -16.09 11.80 5.29
C LEU A 125 -14.72 12.20 5.83
N ARG A 126 -13.72 11.32 5.66
CA ARG A 126 -12.38 11.47 6.22
C ARG A 126 -11.40 11.84 5.10
N GLY A 127 -11.14 13.14 4.92
CA GLY A 127 -10.30 13.66 3.84
C GLY A 127 -8.87 13.97 4.30
N ILE A 128 -7.85 13.50 3.59
CA ILE A 128 -6.43 13.80 3.90
C ILE A 128 -5.96 15.00 3.08
N VAL A 129 -5.40 16.00 3.77
CA VAL A 129 -5.03 17.29 3.17
C VAL A 129 -3.54 17.27 2.80
N LYS A 130 -3.23 17.35 1.50
CA LYS A 130 -1.88 17.22 0.94
C LYS A 130 -1.41 18.49 0.22
N GLU A 131 -0.11 18.57 0.00
CA GLU A 131 0.55 19.53 -0.89
C GLU A 131 -0.07 19.49 -2.29
N PHE A 132 -0.67 20.60 -2.72
CA PHE A 132 -1.11 20.75 -4.10
C PHE A 132 0.09 20.78 -5.04
N GLY A 133 0.01 20.01 -6.12
CA GLY A 133 1.09 19.88 -7.08
C GLY A 133 0.63 19.16 -8.34
N VAL A 134 1.57 18.96 -9.25
CA VAL A 134 1.35 18.26 -10.52
C VAL A 134 2.34 17.11 -10.66
N SER A 135 1.97 16.08 -11.42
CA SER A 135 2.98 15.19 -12.00
C SER A 135 3.83 16.00 -12.99
N LYS A 136 5.13 15.71 -13.03
CA LYS A 136 6.11 16.47 -13.81
C LYS A 136 6.88 15.52 -14.69
N ASP A 137 7.16 15.98 -15.91
CA ASP A 137 8.12 15.42 -16.87
C ASP A 137 9.21 14.59 -16.18
N LEU A 138 9.11 13.27 -16.31
CA LEU A 138 10.14 12.40 -15.76
C LEU A 138 11.45 12.60 -16.54
N ASP A 139 12.57 12.50 -15.83
CA ASP A 139 13.90 12.37 -16.41
C ASP A 139 14.67 11.25 -15.68
N HIS A 140 15.84 10.90 -16.21
CA HIS A 140 16.70 9.86 -15.65
C HIS A 140 17.18 10.15 -14.22
N LYS A 141 17.20 11.40 -13.78
CA LYS A 141 17.59 11.85 -12.43
C LYS A 141 16.41 11.78 -11.45
N GLY A 142 15.20 12.07 -11.92
CA GLY A 142 13.92 11.87 -11.24
C GLY A 142 13.63 10.39 -11.03
N ALA A 143 13.71 9.57 -12.08
CA ALA A 143 13.59 8.12 -11.98
C ALA A 143 14.55 7.51 -10.94
N LYS A 144 15.84 7.90 -10.97
CA LYS A 144 16.83 7.48 -9.97
C LYS A 144 16.58 8.03 -8.56
N ARG A 145 15.86 9.15 -8.42
CA ARG A 145 15.41 9.68 -7.13
C ARG A 145 14.25 8.85 -6.58
N ILE A 146 13.21 8.60 -7.37
CA ILE A 146 12.05 7.78 -6.99
C ILE A 146 12.51 6.38 -6.56
N LEU A 147 13.38 5.72 -7.33
CA LEU A 147 13.94 4.41 -6.97
C LEU A 147 14.80 4.42 -5.69
N ARG A 148 15.43 5.54 -5.35
CA ARG A 148 16.12 5.72 -4.05
C ARG A 148 15.08 5.87 -2.93
N ASP A 149 14.03 6.64 -3.18
CA ASP A 149 13.06 7.03 -2.15
C ASP A 149 12.10 5.88 -1.82
N ILE A 150 11.72 5.03 -2.78
CA ILE A 150 11.08 3.72 -2.52
C ILE A 150 11.92 2.89 -1.53
N LYS A 151 13.24 2.82 -1.71
CA LYS A 151 14.14 2.06 -0.80
C LYS A 151 14.31 2.72 0.56
N TYR A 152 14.08 4.03 0.67
CA TYR A 152 14.07 4.74 1.95
C TYR A 152 12.73 4.51 2.68
N VAL A 153 11.60 4.61 1.98
CA VAL A 153 10.25 4.33 2.51
C VAL A 153 10.10 2.88 2.98
N GLN A 154 10.58 1.89 2.20
CA GLN A 154 10.64 0.50 2.67
C GLN A 154 11.60 0.29 3.86
N GLN A 155 12.69 1.05 3.97
CA GLN A 155 13.57 0.99 5.15
C GLN A 155 12.93 1.60 6.40
N LEU A 156 11.87 2.40 6.25
CA LEU A 156 10.99 2.87 7.32
C LEU A 156 9.84 1.89 7.62
N GLY A 157 9.83 0.73 6.97
CA GLY A 157 8.82 -0.30 7.16
C GLY A 157 7.50 -0.05 6.44
N ILE A 158 7.46 0.84 5.44
CA ILE A 158 6.26 1.14 4.63
C ILE A 158 6.40 0.45 3.26
N THR A 159 5.41 -0.34 2.85
CA THR A 159 5.40 -1.14 1.61
C THR A 159 4.05 -1.05 0.89
N ASP A 160 4.00 -1.44 -0.38
CA ASP A 160 2.81 -1.35 -1.27
C ASP A 160 2.40 0.08 -1.59
N LEU A 161 3.27 0.75 -2.33
CA LEU A 161 3.34 2.20 -2.46
C LEU A 161 2.61 2.75 -3.71
N ASP A 162 1.75 1.94 -4.35
CA ASP A 162 1.02 2.26 -5.60
C ASP A 162 1.88 2.98 -6.65
N ILE A 163 3.02 2.39 -7.00
CA ILE A 163 4.04 3.06 -7.83
C ILE A 163 3.57 3.14 -9.30
N ALA A 164 3.04 4.31 -9.66
CA ALA A 164 2.71 4.68 -11.04
C ALA A 164 2.98 6.17 -11.27
N TYR A 165 3.19 6.59 -12.51
CA TYR A 165 3.54 7.98 -12.86
C TYR A 165 2.48 9.00 -12.41
N ARG A 166 1.20 8.58 -12.36
CA ARG A 166 0.08 9.36 -11.81
C ARG A 166 0.24 9.70 -10.32
N GLN A 167 0.90 8.83 -9.54
CA GLN A 167 1.13 8.97 -8.09
C GLN A 167 2.48 9.66 -7.76
N ILE A 168 3.19 10.19 -8.76
CA ILE A 168 4.43 10.94 -8.57
C ILE A 168 4.15 12.45 -8.69
N ILE A 169 3.79 13.08 -7.57
CA ILE A 169 3.46 14.51 -7.52
C ILE A 169 4.69 15.32 -7.09
N ASN A 170 4.99 16.40 -7.81
CA ASN A 170 6.20 17.23 -7.62
C ASN A 170 7.55 16.46 -7.67
N GLY A 171 7.55 15.20 -8.13
CA GLY A 171 8.73 14.32 -8.11
C GLY A 171 8.91 13.53 -6.81
N LYS A 172 7.85 13.38 -6.01
CA LYS A 172 7.78 12.60 -4.77
C LYS A 172 6.61 11.62 -4.80
N LEU A 173 6.58 10.67 -3.85
CA LEU A 173 5.45 9.77 -3.64
C LEU A 173 4.23 10.54 -3.09
N PHE A 174 3.04 10.30 -3.65
CA PHE A 174 1.78 10.96 -3.27
C PHE A 174 0.78 10.05 -2.55
N ASN A 175 0.62 8.81 -3.01
CA ASN A 175 -0.42 7.90 -2.52
C ASN A 175 0.14 6.86 -1.54
N PHE A 176 -0.55 6.65 -0.43
CA PHE A 176 -0.28 5.57 0.52
C PHE A 176 -1.57 4.81 0.93
N SER A 177 -2.65 4.96 0.16
CA SER A 177 -3.99 4.37 0.41
C SER A 177 -4.02 2.84 0.51
N THR A 178 -3.03 2.15 -0.07
CA THR A 178 -2.86 0.69 -0.02
C THR A 178 -1.75 0.24 0.94
N SER A 179 -1.01 1.18 1.51
CA SER A 179 0.31 0.86 2.06
C SER A 179 0.28 0.15 3.42
N THR A 180 1.02 -0.94 3.52
CA THR A 180 1.29 -1.62 4.79
C THR A 180 2.41 -0.87 5.52
N THR A 181 2.12 -0.36 6.72
CA THR A 181 3.13 0.26 7.60
C THR A 181 3.43 -0.64 8.80
N PHE A 182 4.65 -1.16 8.87
CA PHE A 182 5.17 -2.00 9.95
C PHE A 182 5.13 -1.27 11.31
N PRO A 183 4.72 -1.94 12.41
CA PRO A 183 4.26 -3.33 12.47
C PRO A 183 2.78 -3.50 12.11
N HIS A 184 2.45 -4.59 11.42
CA HIS A 184 1.15 -4.88 10.80
C HIS A 184 0.88 -6.39 10.81
N PHE A 185 -0.38 -6.84 10.83
CA PHE A 185 -0.69 -8.28 10.90
C PHE A 185 -0.12 -9.07 9.70
N ALA A 186 -0.11 -8.46 8.52
CA ALA A 186 0.49 -9.02 7.30
C ALA A 186 2.03 -8.92 7.23
N SER A 187 2.69 -8.34 8.23
CA SER A 187 4.17 -8.26 8.32
C SER A 187 4.76 -8.87 9.60
N ASN A 188 3.92 -9.13 10.61
CA ASN A 188 4.32 -9.57 11.95
C ASN A 188 3.60 -10.87 12.37
N PRO A 189 3.84 -11.99 11.67
CA PRO A 189 3.21 -13.29 11.96
C PRO A 189 3.59 -13.88 13.34
N GLU A 190 4.57 -13.29 14.02
CA GLU A 190 4.93 -13.57 15.41
C GLU A 190 4.00 -12.92 16.45
N TRP A 191 3.23 -11.89 16.08
CA TRP A 191 2.26 -11.22 16.98
C TRP A 191 1.02 -12.07 17.26
N ASN A 192 0.66 -12.98 16.35
CA ASN A 192 -0.41 -13.95 16.57
C ASN A 192 0.21 -15.31 16.96
N PRO A 193 0.13 -15.72 18.24
CA PRO A 193 0.74 -16.96 18.72
C PRO A 193 0.05 -18.21 18.17
N HIS A 194 -1.20 -18.10 17.72
CA HIS A 194 -2.02 -19.20 17.20
C HIS A 194 -1.73 -19.54 15.73
N LEU A 195 -0.94 -18.74 15.02
CA LEU A 195 -0.56 -19.04 13.63
C LEU A 195 0.37 -20.25 13.54
N THR A 196 -0.05 -21.24 12.75
CA THR A 196 0.79 -22.39 12.38
C THR A 196 2.02 -21.92 11.60
N GLN A 197 3.12 -22.69 11.63
CA GLN A 197 4.32 -22.37 10.85
C GLN A 197 4.04 -22.23 9.35
N ARG A 198 3.07 -22.97 8.80
CA ARG A 198 2.61 -22.84 7.41
C ARG A 198 1.99 -21.46 7.16
N CYS A 199 1.18 -20.96 8.09
CA CYS A 199 0.61 -19.61 8.02
C CYS A 199 1.70 -18.54 8.15
N ARG A 200 2.68 -18.70 9.05
CA ARG A 200 3.79 -17.76 9.19
C ARG A 200 4.63 -17.65 7.91
N SER A 201 4.96 -18.78 7.28
CA SER A 201 5.70 -18.79 6.02
C SER A 201 4.87 -18.34 4.80
N LYS A 202 3.53 -18.49 4.81
CA LYS A 202 2.64 -17.81 3.85
C LYS A 202 2.80 -16.29 3.95
N ILE A 203 2.69 -15.74 5.16
CA ILE A 203 2.74 -14.28 5.41
C ILE A 203 4.13 -13.70 5.09
N GLU A 204 5.21 -14.43 5.41
CA GLU A 204 6.57 -14.04 5.02
C GLU A 204 6.76 -13.98 3.51
N PHE A 205 6.22 -14.96 2.77
CA PHE A 205 6.24 -14.96 1.30
C PHE A 205 5.43 -13.80 0.72
N GLU A 206 4.26 -13.52 1.28
CA GLU A 206 3.39 -12.43 0.83
C GLU A 206 4.08 -11.07 1.00
N LEU A 207 4.60 -10.78 2.20
CA LEU A 207 5.36 -9.56 2.47
C LEU A 207 6.56 -9.40 1.52
N PHE A 208 7.26 -10.50 1.22
CA PHE A 208 8.35 -10.49 0.24
C PHE A 208 7.86 -10.12 -1.17
N VAL A 209 6.72 -10.67 -1.59
CA VAL A 209 6.10 -10.38 -2.89
C VAL A 209 5.64 -8.92 -2.97
N THR A 210 5.03 -8.37 -1.91
CA THR A 210 4.70 -6.95 -1.79
C THR A 210 5.95 -6.06 -1.86
N CYS A 211 7.02 -6.43 -1.16
CA CYS A 211 8.30 -5.70 -1.22
C CYS A 211 8.98 -5.77 -2.59
N TYR A 212 8.73 -6.83 -3.37
CA TYR A 212 9.20 -6.99 -4.75
C TYR A 212 8.31 -6.21 -5.74
N LYS A 213 6.99 -6.18 -5.50
CA LYS A 213 5.98 -5.43 -6.26
C LYS A 213 6.35 -3.95 -6.38
N ASP A 214 6.70 -3.26 -5.29
CA ASP A 214 7.11 -1.83 -5.35
C ASP A 214 8.25 -1.55 -6.36
N PHE A 215 9.17 -2.51 -6.57
CA PHE A 215 10.25 -2.39 -7.55
C PHE A 215 9.85 -2.86 -8.95
N ARG A 216 8.92 -3.81 -9.05
CA ARG A 216 8.31 -4.22 -10.31
C ARG A 216 7.45 -3.10 -10.90
N ASP A 217 6.61 -2.49 -10.08
CA ASP A 217 5.73 -1.37 -10.43
C ASP A 217 6.56 -0.15 -10.85
N PHE A 218 7.73 0.10 -10.23
CA PHE A 218 8.70 1.08 -10.73
C PHE A 218 9.21 0.74 -12.15
N ASP A 219 9.59 -0.51 -12.41
CA ASP A 219 10.08 -0.92 -13.74
C ASP A 219 8.97 -0.86 -14.80
N VAL A 220 7.73 -1.15 -14.42
CA VAL A 220 6.53 -0.98 -15.25
C VAL A 220 6.28 0.50 -15.54
N MET A 221 6.33 1.38 -14.54
CA MET A 221 6.18 2.83 -14.69
C MET A 221 7.22 3.43 -15.66
N ILE A 222 8.49 3.00 -15.58
CA ILE A 222 9.52 3.46 -16.53
C ILE A 222 9.27 2.93 -17.94
N HIS A 223 8.77 1.70 -18.10
CA HIS A 223 8.39 1.18 -19.41
C HIS A 223 7.21 1.94 -20.02
N GLU A 224 6.13 2.14 -19.26
CA GLU A 224 4.93 2.86 -19.72
C GLU A 224 5.27 4.30 -20.13
N TRP A 225 6.00 5.03 -19.28
CA TRP A 225 6.46 6.38 -19.62
C TRP A 225 7.35 6.38 -20.88
N ASN A 226 8.19 5.36 -21.08
CA ASN A 226 9.00 5.22 -22.29
C ASN A 226 8.18 4.86 -23.54
N GLU A 227 7.04 4.19 -23.42
CA GLU A 227 6.14 3.97 -24.55
C GLU A 227 5.48 5.28 -25.00
N ASP A 228 5.09 6.14 -24.07
CA ASP A 228 4.53 7.46 -24.36
C ASP A 228 5.59 8.45 -24.91
N HIS A 229 6.85 8.37 -24.46
CA HIS A 229 7.91 9.35 -24.73
C HIS A 229 9.08 8.75 -25.55
N LYS A 230 8.77 8.30 -26.78
CA LYS A 230 9.71 7.60 -27.69
C LYS A 230 11.01 8.37 -28.00
N ASP A 231 10.99 9.69 -27.90
CA ASP A 231 12.12 10.61 -28.15
C ASP A 231 13.05 10.81 -26.93
N LYS A 232 12.55 10.62 -25.70
CA LYS A 232 13.18 11.06 -24.45
C LYS A 232 13.50 9.87 -23.49
N GLN A 233 13.76 8.69 -24.05
CA GLN A 233 13.89 7.41 -23.32
C GLN A 233 14.72 7.44 -22.02
N ILE A 234 14.13 6.97 -20.92
CA ILE A 234 14.76 6.83 -19.61
C ILE A 234 15.27 5.39 -19.42
N ASN A 235 16.59 5.24 -19.32
CA ASN A 235 17.23 3.98 -18.94
C ASN A 235 17.41 3.90 -17.41
N ALA A 236 16.37 3.52 -16.69
CA ALA A 236 16.41 3.21 -15.26
C ALA A 236 15.76 1.84 -15.01
N LYS A 237 16.37 1.01 -14.17
CA LYS A 237 15.83 -0.29 -13.75
C LYS A 237 16.02 -0.50 -12.24
N ALA A 238 15.02 -1.07 -11.58
CA ALA A 238 15.03 -1.49 -10.18
C ALA A 238 15.44 -2.95 -10.04
N LEU A 239 14.92 -3.83 -10.90
CA LEU A 239 15.22 -5.26 -10.95
C LEU A 239 16.18 -5.57 -12.13
N PRO A 240 16.93 -6.69 -12.11
CA PRO A 240 17.92 -6.99 -13.16
C PRO A 240 17.28 -7.25 -14.52
N GLU A 241 16.11 -7.89 -14.52
CA GLU A 241 15.25 -8.07 -15.69
C GLU A 241 14.71 -6.75 -16.25
N GLY A 242 14.26 -5.83 -15.40
CA GLY A 242 13.41 -4.71 -15.77
C GLY A 242 12.00 -5.15 -16.20
N TYR A 243 11.31 -4.28 -16.94
CA TYR A 243 10.05 -4.58 -17.61
C TYR A 243 10.03 -4.03 -19.04
N PRO A 244 9.45 -4.76 -20.03
CA PRO A 244 9.27 -6.21 -20.01
C PRO A 244 10.61 -6.94 -19.78
N PRO A 245 10.61 -8.16 -19.21
CA PRO A 245 11.85 -8.89 -18.94
C PRO A 245 12.61 -9.19 -20.25
N GLU A 246 13.89 -8.80 -20.33
CA GLU A 246 14.71 -9.10 -21.51
C GLU A 246 14.81 -10.62 -21.75
N SER A 247 14.59 -11.06 -23.00
CA SER A 247 14.48 -12.47 -23.42
C SER A 247 15.78 -13.31 -23.30
N ARG A 248 16.78 -12.82 -22.56
CA ARG A 248 18.06 -13.48 -22.31
C ARG A 248 17.84 -14.70 -21.42
N ARG A 249 17.90 -15.91 -22.00
CA ARG A 249 17.86 -17.17 -21.24
C ARG A 249 18.91 -17.18 -20.12
N LEU A 250 18.46 -17.00 -18.88
CA LEU A 250 19.31 -17.07 -17.68
C LEU A 250 19.89 -18.48 -17.54
N ARG A 251 21.15 -18.66 -17.93
CA ARG A 251 21.88 -19.95 -17.86
C ARG A 251 22.21 -20.40 -16.43
N ASN A 252 21.90 -19.59 -15.41
CA ASN A 252 22.20 -19.86 -14.02
C ASN A 252 20.94 -20.37 -13.29
N THR A 253 20.99 -21.62 -12.80
CA THR A 253 19.89 -22.29 -12.10
C THR A 253 19.52 -21.66 -10.75
N SER A 254 20.44 -20.94 -10.08
CA SER A 254 20.08 -20.21 -8.84
C SER A 254 19.21 -18.98 -9.14
N ALA A 255 19.50 -18.26 -10.22
CA ALA A 255 18.68 -17.13 -10.70
C ALA A 255 17.30 -17.56 -11.25
N GLN A 256 17.08 -18.86 -11.45
CA GLN A 256 15.78 -19.46 -11.79
C GLN A 256 14.98 -19.89 -10.55
N ARG A 257 15.59 -19.91 -9.36
CA ARG A 257 14.96 -20.40 -8.10
C ARG A 257 14.94 -19.39 -6.97
N ARG A 258 15.79 -18.36 -7.01
CA ARG A 258 15.87 -17.30 -6.01
C ARG A 258 15.37 -15.97 -6.55
N LEU A 259 14.49 -15.32 -5.80
CA LEU A 259 14.15 -13.90 -5.97
C LEU A 259 14.93 -13.05 -4.97
N TYR A 260 14.99 -11.74 -5.22
CA TYR A 260 15.42 -10.78 -4.22
C TYR A 260 14.60 -9.49 -4.30
N THR A 261 14.50 -8.78 -3.18
CA THR A 261 14.06 -7.38 -3.12
C THR A 261 15.12 -6.55 -2.38
N HIS A 262 15.13 -5.22 -2.57
CA HIS A 262 16.21 -4.37 -2.04
C HIS A 262 16.16 -4.18 -0.52
N VAL A 263 15.01 -4.40 0.13
CA VAL A 263 14.80 -4.16 1.57
C VAL A 263 13.98 -5.31 2.18
N ASP A 264 14.32 -5.70 3.42
CA ASP A 264 13.40 -6.41 4.32
C ASP A 264 12.84 -5.40 5.35
N PRO A 265 11.57 -5.00 5.24
CA PRO A 265 10.97 -3.94 6.07
C PRO A 265 10.86 -4.34 7.56
N ARG A 266 10.89 -5.65 7.88
CA ARG A 266 10.84 -6.16 9.26
C ARG A 266 12.09 -5.80 10.06
N ASN A 267 13.17 -5.44 9.36
CA ASN A 267 14.37 -4.89 9.99
C ASN A 267 14.23 -3.41 10.37
N TYR A 268 13.08 -2.76 10.16
CA TYR A 268 12.85 -1.41 10.67
C TYR A 268 12.91 -1.40 12.20
N THR A 269 13.76 -0.52 12.71
CA THR A 269 13.66 0.00 14.07
C THR A 269 14.10 1.45 14.02
N ARG A 270 13.34 2.33 14.69
CA ARG A 270 13.66 3.75 14.80
C ARG A 270 14.99 3.96 15.53
N TYR A 271 15.18 3.22 16.63
CA TYR A 271 16.36 3.28 17.47
C TYR A 271 17.12 1.95 17.49
N PHE A 272 18.45 2.03 17.57
CA PHE A 272 19.30 0.88 17.87
C PHE A 272 20.19 1.19 19.08
N PRO A 273 20.55 0.18 19.90
CA PRO A 273 21.49 0.36 21.00
C PRO A 273 22.90 0.58 20.44
N TYR A 274 23.57 1.62 20.92
CA TYR A 274 24.92 1.99 20.53
C TYR A 274 25.75 2.32 21.77
N THR A 275 26.87 1.62 21.96
CA THR A 275 27.82 1.95 23.03
C THR A 275 28.65 3.17 22.61
N ASN A 276 28.54 4.26 23.36
CA ASN A 276 29.29 5.49 23.08
C ASN A 276 30.75 5.41 23.55
N SER A 277 31.54 6.46 23.32
CA SER A 277 32.96 6.54 23.69
C SER A 277 33.25 6.55 25.21
N ARG A 278 32.22 6.56 26.07
CA ARG A 278 32.30 6.43 27.53
C ARG A 278 31.92 5.02 28.03
N GLY A 279 31.51 4.12 27.14
CA GLY A 279 30.98 2.80 27.49
C GLY A 279 29.48 2.79 27.81
N GLU A 280 28.79 3.92 27.70
CA GLU A 280 27.35 4.03 27.98
C GLU A 280 26.54 3.53 26.78
N ILE A 281 25.54 2.65 27.01
CA ILE A 281 24.59 2.24 25.97
C ILE A 281 23.56 3.36 25.80
N VAL A 282 23.58 4.03 24.64
CA VAL A 282 22.60 5.03 24.25
C VAL A 282 21.75 4.53 23.09
N GLN A 283 20.53 5.03 22.96
CA GLN A 283 19.74 4.84 21.74
C GLN A 283 20.22 5.81 20.66
N ARG A 284 20.42 5.30 19.45
CA ARG A 284 20.75 6.11 18.27
C ARG A 284 19.74 5.85 17.16
N GLU A 285 19.35 6.91 16.47
CA GLU A 285 18.44 6.83 15.33
C GLU A 285 19.09 6.15 14.12
N ARG A 286 18.34 5.28 13.44
CA ARG A 286 18.83 4.47 12.33
C ARG A 286 18.80 5.24 11.00
N ALA A 287 19.96 5.78 10.61
CA ALA A 287 20.14 6.42 9.31
C ALA A 287 19.83 5.46 8.14
N LEU A 288 19.07 5.95 7.15
CA LEU A 288 18.66 5.16 5.99
C LEU A 288 19.84 4.86 5.04
N GLY A 289 20.02 3.59 4.69
CA GLY A 289 21.11 3.13 3.84
C GLY A 289 20.84 3.41 2.37
N ARG A 290 21.81 3.99 1.64
CA ARG A 290 21.77 4.09 0.17
C ARG A 290 21.85 2.74 -0.55
N LYS A 291 22.33 1.71 0.15
CA LYS A 291 22.41 0.31 -0.27
C LYS A 291 21.97 -0.56 0.91
N PRO A 292 20.66 -0.73 1.14
CA PRO A 292 20.15 -1.65 2.16
C PRO A 292 20.57 -3.10 1.87
N SER A 293 20.52 -3.94 2.90
CA SER A 293 20.71 -5.39 2.75
C SER A 293 19.54 -5.97 1.96
N ALA A 294 19.82 -6.51 0.78
CA ALA A 294 18.82 -7.16 -0.05
C ALA A 294 18.27 -8.41 0.66
N TRP A 295 16.95 -8.54 0.67
CA TRP A 295 16.24 -9.74 1.12
C TRP A 295 16.21 -10.74 -0.03
N TYR A 296 16.53 -12.01 0.24
CA TYR A 296 16.47 -13.09 -0.74
C TYR A 296 15.46 -14.16 -0.29
N MET A 297 14.74 -14.72 -1.26
CA MET A 297 13.80 -15.82 -1.00
C MET A 297 13.98 -16.95 -2.01
N GLU A 298 13.99 -18.18 -1.51
CA GLU A 298 13.98 -19.40 -2.34
C GLU A 298 12.55 -19.75 -2.74
N CYS A 299 12.36 -20.11 -4.01
CA CYS A 299 11.06 -20.31 -4.63
C CYS A 299 11.11 -21.51 -5.60
N SER A 300 9.95 -21.97 -6.05
CA SER A 300 9.88 -22.86 -7.22
C SER A 300 10.15 -22.06 -8.49
N ALA A 301 10.76 -22.69 -9.50
CA ALA A 301 11.07 -21.99 -10.75
C ALA A 301 9.81 -21.49 -11.49
N ALA A 302 8.66 -22.13 -11.27
CA ALA A 302 7.37 -21.65 -11.76
C ALA A 302 6.93 -20.33 -11.09
N VAL A 303 7.13 -20.18 -9.77
CA VAL A 303 6.83 -18.94 -9.04
C VAL A 303 7.79 -17.82 -9.43
N VAL A 304 9.10 -18.09 -9.52
CA VAL A 304 10.10 -17.12 -10.00
C VAL A 304 9.77 -16.64 -11.41
N ARG A 305 9.41 -17.57 -12.31
CA ARG A 305 9.02 -17.22 -13.69
C ARG A 305 7.75 -16.36 -13.72
N ARG A 306 6.68 -16.78 -13.02
CA ARG A 306 5.41 -16.03 -12.93
C ARG A 306 5.65 -14.57 -12.49
N LEU A 307 6.31 -14.37 -11.36
CA LEU A 307 6.54 -13.02 -10.80
C LEU A 307 7.44 -12.13 -11.68
N LYS A 308 8.28 -12.73 -12.55
CA LYS A 308 9.11 -11.99 -13.53
C LYS A 308 8.42 -11.71 -14.86
N GLU A 309 7.37 -12.46 -15.21
CA GLU A 309 6.63 -12.31 -16.48
C GLU A 309 5.35 -11.46 -16.31
N THR A 310 4.63 -11.60 -15.19
CA THR A 310 3.39 -10.87 -14.89
C THR A 310 3.59 -9.33 -14.82
N ARG A 311 2.62 -8.55 -15.33
CA ARG A 311 2.61 -7.07 -15.25
C ARG A 311 2.22 -6.58 -13.84
N LYS A 312 0.97 -6.83 -13.43
CA LYS A 312 0.40 -6.46 -12.12
C LYS A 312 0.58 -7.61 -11.13
N ILE A 313 1.21 -7.35 -9.99
CA ILE A 313 1.33 -8.33 -8.90
C ILE A 313 0.28 -7.97 -7.86
N ASP A 314 -0.71 -8.84 -7.70
CA ASP A 314 -1.78 -8.72 -6.71
C ASP A 314 -1.49 -9.56 -5.46
N ALA A 315 -2.19 -9.26 -4.36
CA ALA A 315 -2.14 -10.06 -3.14
C ALA A 315 -2.65 -11.49 -3.39
N GLY A 316 -1.91 -12.49 -2.91
CA GLY A 316 -2.25 -13.91 -2.95
C GLY A 316 -2.74 -14.49 -1.62
N LEU A 317 -2.76 -13.69 -0.54
CA LEU A 317 -3.34 -14.08 0.74
C LEU A 317 -4.71 -13.47 0.98
N HIS A 318 -5.71 -14.35 1.05
CA HIS A 318 -7.01 -14.09 1.63
C HIS A 318 -6.96 -14.24 3.17
N TRP A 319 -7.73 -13.43 3.88
CA TRP A 319 -7.71 -13.33 5.33
C TRP A 319 -9.08 -13.58 5.96
N GLN A 320 -9.11 -13.82 7.26
CA GLN A 320 -10.29 -14.06 8.07
C GLN A 320 -10.10 -13.46 9.47
N TYR A 321 -11.20 -13.09 10.12
CA TYR A 321 -11.24 -12.86 11.55
C TYR A 321 -11.84 -14.08 12.23
N LEU A 322 -11.14 -14.69 13.19
CA LEU A 322 -11.61 -15.88 13.89
C LEU A 322 -11.16 -15.87 15.34
N ASN A 323 -12.10 -16.07 16.27
CA ASN A 323 -11.85 -16.14 17.71
C ASN A 323 -11.05 -14.95 18.27
N GLY A 324 -11.30 -13.73 17.77
CA GLY A 324 -10.60 -12.50 18.20
C GLY A 324 -9.27 -12.24 17.49
N HIS A 325 -8.92 -13.01 16.45
CA HIS A 325 -7.62 -12.90 15.77
C HIS A 325 -7.75 -12.82 14.25
N ILE A 326 -6.94 -11.94 13.64
CA ILE A 326 -6.70 -11.94 12.20
C ILE A 326 -5.77 -13.11 11.84
N ALA A 327 -6.15 -13.89 10.84
CA ALA A 327 -5.36 -15.01 10.31
C ALA A 327 -5.59 -15.15 8.78
N PRO A 328 -4.64 -15.74 8.03
CA PRO A 328 -4.87 -16.09 6.63
C PRO A 328 -5.80 -17.31 6.51
N LEU A 329 -6.48 -17.45 5.36
CA LEU A 329 -7.14 -18.70 4.97
C LEU A 329 -6.08 -19.79 4.64
N ASN A 330 -6.45 -21.07 4.77
CA ASN A 330 -5.52 -22.22 4.83
C ASN A 330 -5.14 -22.81 3.47
#